data_AF-A0A960T002-F1
#
_entry.id   AF-A0A960T002-F1
#
_cell.length_a   1.000
_cell.length_b   1.000
_cell.length_c   1.000
_cell.angle_alpha   90.00
_cell.angle_beta   90.00
_cell.angle_gamma   90.00
#
_symmetry.space_group_name_H-M   'P 1'
#
loop_
_entity.id
_entity.type
_entity.pdbx_description
1 polymer ?
#
loop_
_entity_poly.entity_id
_entity_poly.type
_entity_poly.pdbx_seq_one_letter_code
_entity_poly.pdbx_strand_id
1 'polypeptide(L)'
;TTVTFSAPGIYQLRLSAPSPLGTSVADLVVTATQTLTAIQQWRQTHFGTTENTGTAADSFDANSDGETNLLEFATGQDPHAATRAVTTLAPAGANFTFTYTRSKAAAGEGYLFSVEHSDTLGDPWTSVGAGTMTSETDTLETMQATIPVDSATRRFVRLKITPP
;
A
#
# COMPACT_ATOMS: atom_id res chain seq x y z
N THR A 1 -30.21 -18.08 -7.08
CA THR A 1 -29.55 -17.56 -8.29
C THR A 1 -28.55 -16.50 -7.86
N THR A 2 -27.32 -16.56 -8.35
CA THR A 2 -26.28 -15.54 -8.10
C THR A 2 -26.16 -14.67 -9.33
N VAL A 3 -26.06 -13.35 -9.16
CA VAL A 3 -25.79 -12.37 -10.22
C VAL A 3 -24.44 -11.72 -9.92
N THR A 4 -23.58 -11.61 -10.94
CA THR A 4 -22.31 -10.88 -10.85
C THR A 4 -22.40 -9.65 -11.76
N PHE A 5 -22.03 -8.49 -11.24
CA PHE A 5 -21.97 -7.25 -12.01
C PHE A 5 -20.53 -7.00 -12.46
N SER A 6 -20.31 -6.85 -13.76
CA SER A 6 -18.98 -6.62 -14.34
C SER A 6 -18.55 -5.16 -14.36
N ALA A 7 -19.44 -4.23 -13.97
CA ALA A 7 -19.17 -2.81 -13.89
C ALA A 7 -19.99 -2.16 -12.77
N PRO A 8 -19.55 -1.00 -12.26
CA PRO A 8 -20.39 -0.14 -11.44
C PRO A 8 -21.61 0.33 -12.21
N GLY A 9 -22.73 0.50 -11.52
CA GLY A 9 -23.95 1.00 -12.14
C GLY A 9 -25.19 0.70 -11.32
N ILE A 10 -26.30 1.25 -11.80
CA ILE A 10 -27.62 0.93 -11.27
C ILE A 10 -28.21 -0.16 -12.17
N TYR A 11 -28.51 -1.30 -11.58
CA TYR A 11 -29.11 -2.45 -12.24
C TYR A 11 -30.51 -2.67 -11.71
N GLN A 12 -31.46 -2.93 -12.61
CA GLN A 12 -32.79 -3.38 -12.24
C GLN A 12 -32.88 -4.88 -12.49
N LEU A 13 -33.04 -5.65 -11.41
CA LEU A 13 -33.24 -7.09 -11.46
C LEU A 13 -34.74 -7.37 -11.38
N ARG A 14 -35.26 -8.22 -12.27
CA ARG A 14 -36.63 -8.72 -12.22
C ARG A 14 -36.63 -10.18 -11.81
N LEU A 15 -37.22 -10.49 -10.66
CA LEU A 15 -37.55 -11.87 -10.28
C LEU A 15 -38.94 -12.20 -10.82
N SER A 16 -39.05 -13.33 -11.51
CA SER A 16 -40.33 -13.84 -12.03
C SER A 16 -40.60 -15.23 -11.46
N ALA A 17 -41.79 -15.41 -10.90
CA ALA A 17 -42.28 -16.66 -10.36
C ALA A 17 -43.53 -17.11 -11.16
N PRO A 18 -43.36 -17.95 -12.19
CA PRO A 18 -44.47 -18.46 -12.98
C PRO A 18 -45.28 -19.52 -12.21
N SER A 19 -46.59 -19.53 -12.41
CA SER A 19 -47.53 -20.52 -11.91
C SER A 19 -48.63 -20.82 -12.96
N PRO A 20 -49.42 -21.89 -12.81
CA PRO A 20 -50.53 -22.20 -13.72
C PRO A 20 -51.60 -21.10 -13.82
N LEU A 21 -51.66 -20.20 -12.83
CA LEU A 21 -52.63 -19.11 -12.77
C LEU A 21 -52.06 -17.76 -13.26
N GLY A 22 -50.77 -17.72 -13.62
CA GLY A 22 -50.08 -16.51 -14.04
C GLY A 22 -48.67 -16.38 -13.46
N THR A 23 -47.96 -15.33 -13.88
CA THR A 23 -46.59 -15.04 -13.41
C THR A 23 -46.61 -13.83 -12.48
N SER A 24 -46.08 -14.02 -11.28
CA SER A 24 -45.79 -12.90 -10.36
C SER A 24 -44.40 -12.35 -10.66
N VAL A 25 -44.24 -11.03 -10.65
CA VAL A 25 -42.95 -10.37 -10.84
C VAL A 25 -42.64 -9.42 -9.69
N ALA A 26 -41.37 -9.27 -9.37
CA ALA A 26 -40.86 -8.28 -8.44
C ALA A 26 -39.57 -7.65 -9.02
N ASP A 27 -39.48 -6.33 -8.97
CA ASP A 27 -38.30 -5.59 -9.39
C ASP A 27 -37.46 -5.17 -8.17
N LEU A 28 -36.15 -5.33 -8.28
CA LEU A 28 -35.16 -4.92 -7.28
C LEU A 28 -34.13 -4.02 -7.96
N VAL A 29 -33.92 -2.82 -7.41
CA VAL A 29 -32.84 -1.93 -7.85
C VAL A 29 -31.60 -2.25 -7.02
N VAL A 30 -30.48 -2.53 -7.70
CA VAL A 30 -29.18 -2.79 -7.10
C VAL A 30 -28.19 -1.77 -7.63
N THR A 31 -27.51 -1.07 -6.73
CA THR A 31 -26.38 -0.21 -7.08
C THR A 31 -25.10 -0.99 -6.85
N ALA A 32 -24.39 -1.32 -7.93
CA ALA A 32 -23.04 -1.84 -7.87
C ALA A 32 -22.05 -0.67 -7.84
N THR A 33 -21.21 -0.60 -6.81
CA THR A 33 -20.12 0.38 -6.71
C THR A 33 -18.78 -0.32 -6.81
N GLN A 34 -17.83 0.25 -7.57
CA GLN A 34 -16.42 -0.15 -7.48
C GLN A 34 -15.76 0.76 -6.45
N THR A 35 -15.36 0.15 -5.34
CA THR A 35 -14.46 0.81 -4.39
C THR A 35 -13.05 0.66 -4.95
N LEU A 36 -12.40 1.78 -5.27
CA LEU A 36 -11.00 1.76 -5.67
C LEU A 36 -10.14 1.38 -4.47
N THR A 37 -9.09 0.60 -4.73
CA THR A 37 -8.02 0.44 -3.73
C THR A 37 -7.30 1.77 -3.54
N ALA A 38 -6.64 1.95 -2.41
CA ALA A 38 -5.89 3.14 -2.06
C ALA A 38 -4.83 3.46 -3.11
N ILE A 39 -4.15 2.44 -3.66
CA ILE A 39 -3.17 2.67 -4.73
C ILE A 39 -3.83 3.05 -6.06
N GLN A 40 -5.03 2.52 -6.37
CA GLN A 40 -5.79 2.94 -7.54
C GLN A 40 -6.27 4.40 -7.41
N GLN A 41 -6.73 4.79 -6.22
CA GLN A 41 -7.12 6.17 -5.93
C GLN A 41 -5.92 7.13 -5.99
N TRP A 42 -4.78 6.71 -5.45
CA TRP A 42 -3.53 7.45 -5.54
C TRP A 42 -3.09 7.62 -7.00
N ARG A 43 -3.09 6.55 -7.81
CA ARG A 43 -2.78 6.68 -9.24
C ARG A 43 -3.77 7.56 -9.99
N GLN A 44 -5.06 7.46 -9.67
CA GLN A 44 -6.08 8.32 -10.28
C GLN A 44 -5.81 9.80 -9.98
N THR A 45 -5.31 10.09 -8.77
CA THR A 45 -4.99 11.44 -8.31
C THR A 45 -3.72 11.99 -8.97
N HIS A 46 -2.66 11.19 -9.05
CA HIS A 46 -1.36 11.66 -9.55
C HIS A 46 -1.14 11.47 -11.06
N PHE A 47 -1.83 10.51 -11.69
CA PHE A 47 -1.61 10.13 -13.09
C PHE A 47 -2.89 10.11 -13.94
N GLY A 48 -4.06 10.32 -13.33
CA GLY A 48 -5.33 10.32 -14.06
C GLY A 48 -5.82 8.94 -14.51
N THR A 49 -5.23 7.86 -13.99
CA THR A 49 -5.59 6.47 -14.31
C THR A 49 -5.56 5.60 -13.07
N THR A 50 -6.39 4.56 -13.01
CA THR A 50 -6.33 3.51 -11.98
C THR A 50 -5.35 2.39 -12.33
N GLU A 51 -4.92 2.33 -13.59
CA GLU A 51 -4.13 1.23 -14.15
C GLU A 51 -2.66 1.28 -13.73
N ASN A 52 -2.09 0.10 -13.47
CA ASN A 52 -0.67 -0.08 -13.15
C ASN A 52 0.17 -0.11 -14.44
N THR A 53 0.32 1.03 -15.11
CA THR A 53 0.93 1.08 -16.45
C THR A 53 1.68 2.38 -16.73
N GLY A 54 2.62 2.33 -17.67
CA GLY A 54 3.40 3.48 -18.11
C GLY A 54 4.07 4.18 -16.92
N THR A 55 3.93 5.50 -16.86
CA THR A 55 4.49 6.32 -15.78
C THR A 55 3.78 6.13 -14.43
N ALA A 56 2.59 5.53 -14.41
CA ALA A 56 1.82 5.22 -13.20
C ALA A 56 2.13 3.81 -12.65
N ALA A 57 3.01 3.06 -13.30
CA ALA A 57 3.33 1.70 -12.89
C ALA A 57 4.08 1.68 -11.55
N ASP A 58 3.83 0.67 -10.72
CA ASP A 58 4.42 0.50 -9.38
C ASP A 58 5.94 0.55 -9.38
N SER A 59 6.55 -0.02 -10.42
CA SER A 59 7.99 -0.10 -10.61
C SER A 59 8.60 1.11 -11.31
N PHE A 60 7.79 2.08 -11.73
CA PHE A 60 8.26 3.27 -12.42
C PHE A 60 8.67 4.34 -11.41
N ASP A 61 9.74 5.05 -11.73
CA ASP A 61 10.21 6.24 -11.01
C ASP A 61 9.83 7.47 -11.85
N ALA A 62 8.75 8.13 -11.46
CA ALA A 62 8.07 9.13 -12.29
C ALA A 62 8.84 10.45 -12.39
N ASN A 63 9.55 10.83 -11.34
CA ASN A 63 10.33 12.07 -11.25
C ASN A 63 11.85 11.83 -11.47
N SER A 64 12.28 10.58 -11.60
CA SER A 64 13.69 10.16 -11.75
C SER A 64 14.56 10.49 -10.53
N ASP A 65 13.99 10.44 -9.33
CA ASP A 65 14.73 10.66 -8.08
C ASP A 65 15.23 9.38 -7.41
N GLY A 66 14.96 8.21 -7.99
CA GLY A 66 15.40 6.91 -7.50
C GLY A 66 14.35 6.15 -6.67
N GLU A 67 13.17 6.70 -6.43
CA GLU A 67 12.07 6.02 -5.75
C GLU A 67 10.97 5.59 -6.72
N THR A 68 10.54 4.34 -6.58
CA THR A 68 9.44 3.81 -7.39
C THR A 68 8.09 4.29 -6.87
N ASN A 69 7.08 4.42 -7.73
CA ASN A 69 5.71 4.77 -7.34
C ASN A 69 5.15 3.92 -6.19
N LEU A 70 5.50 2.64 -6.09
CA LEU A 70 5.10 1.80 -4.96
C LEU A 70 5.68 2.32 -3.64
N LEU A 71 6.95 2.72 -3.63
CA LEU A 71 7.62 3.27 -2.45
C LEU A 71 7.02 4.62 -2.10
N GLU A 72 6.83 5.49 -3.09
CA GLU A 72 6.17 6.79 -2.95
C GLU A 72 4.78 6.65 -2.31
N PHE A 73 3.92 5.79 -2.86
CA PHE A 73 2.60 5.49 -2.30
C PHE A 73 2.69 4.94 -0.87
N ALA A 74 3.57 3.97 -0.63
CA ALA A 74 3.70 3.32 0.67
C ALA A 74 4.24 4.25 1.76
N THR A 75 4.99 5.28 1.39
CA THR A 75 5.59 6.27 2.30
C THR A 75 4.88 7.62 2.30
N GLY A 76 3.85 7.77 1.46
CA GLY A 76 2.94 8.92 1.42
C GLY A 76 3.50 10.16 0.74
N GLN A 77 4.28 9.95 -0.32
CA GLN A 77 4.97 11.00 -1.06
C GLN A 77 4.25 11.36 -2.37
N ASP A 78 4.71 12.44 -3.02
CA ASP A 78 4.22 12.89 -4.32
C ASP A 78 5.18 12.41 -5.42
N PRO A 79 4.73 11.52 -6.32
CA PRO A 79 5.58 10.92 -7.35
C PRO A 79 6.11 11.92 -8.39
N HIS A 80 5.65 13.19 -8.38
CA HIS A 80 6.15 14.25 -9.24
C HIS A 80 7.07 15.24 -8.52
N ALA A 81 7.20 15.16 -7.20
CA ALA A 81 8.10 16.00 -6.42
C ALA A 81 9.41 15.26 -6.17
N ALA A 82 10.57 15.90 -6.36
CA ALA A 82 11.88 15.28 -6.10
C ALA A 82 12.18 15.16 -4.59
N THR A 83 11.32 14.45 -3.88
CA THR A 83 11.38 14.17 -2.45
C THR A 83 11.53 12.68 -2.24
N ARG A 84 12.33 12.31 -1.25
CA ARG A 84 12.61 10.90 -0.92
C ARG A 84 12.13 10.56 0.47
N ALA A 85 11.81 9.28 0.68
CA ALA A 85 11.35 8.78 1.96
C ALA A 85 12.36 9.11 3.05
N VAL A 86 11.91 9.88 4.04
CA VAL A 86 12.78 10.28 5.14
C VAL A 86 12.99 9.07 6.05
N THR A 87 14.23 8.59 6.07
CA THR A 87 14.66 7.53 6.99
C THR A 87 15.79 8.04 7.87
N THR A 88 15.79 7.66 9.14
CA THR A 88 16.88 7.98 10.05
C THR A 88 17.37 6.72 10.74
N LEU A 89 18.68 6.62 10.92
CA LEU A 89 19.33 5.57 11.68
C LEU A 89 20.11 6.22 12.81
N ALA A 90 19.75 5.93 14.06
CA ALA A 90 20.34 6.53 15.24
C ALA A 90 20.78 5.47 16.26
N PRO A 91 21.89 5.65 16.98
CA PRO A 91 22.25 4.80 18.10
C PRO A 91 21.19 4.85 19.23
N ALA A 92 20.89 3.70 19.83
CA ALA A 92 19.95 3.56 20.93
C ALA A 92 20.47 2.54 21.94
N GLY A 93 21.32 3.00 22.87
CA GLY A 93 22.02 2.14 23.82
C GLY A 93 22.94 1.15 23.09
N ALA A 94 22.67 -0.14 23.25
CA ALA A 94 23.40 -1.21 22.56
C ALA A 94 22.83 -1.54 21.17
N ASN A 95 21.78 -0.86 20.70
CA ASN A 95 21.09 -1.13 19.44
C ASN A 95 21.15 0.09 18.51
N PHE A 96 20.62 -0.07 17.30
CA PHE A 96 20.20 1.05 16.46
C PHE A 96 18.70 1.15 16.40
N THR A 97 18.23 2.36 16.19
CA THR A 97 16.85 2.68 15.89
C THR A 97 16.76 3.14 14.44
N PHE A 98 15.90 2.50 13.67
CA PHE A 98 15.55 2.93 12.32
C PHE A 98 14.14 3.53 12.32
N THR A 99 14.02 4.78 11.91
CA THR A 99 12.75 5.50 11.85
C THR A 99 12.40 5.78 10.39
N TYR A 100 11.13 5.56 10.03
CA TYR A 100 10.59 5.84 8.70
C TYR A 100 9.12 6.24 8.79
N THR A 101 8.58 6.84 7.73
CA THR A 101 7.14 7.12 7.61
C THR A 101 6.45 6.08 6.74
N ARG A 102 5.20 5.75 7.07
CA ARG A 102 4.32 4.94 6.20
C ARG A 102 2.95 5.57 6.03
N SER A 103 2.37 5.34 4.86
CA SER A 103 0.99 5.68 4.52
C SER A 103 0.01 4.81 5.30
N LYS A 104 -0.93 5.46 5.99
CA LYS A 104 -2.06 4.78 6.64
C LYS A 104 -2.94 4.06 5.63
N ALA A 105 -3.11 4.62 4.44
CA ALA A 105 -3.90 4.02 3.38
C ALA A 105 -3.24 2.72 2.87
N ALA A 106 -1.92 2.73 2.68
CA ALA A 106 -1.18 1.52 2.32
C ALA A 106 -1.24 0.47 3.44
N ALA A 107 -0.96 0.84 4.68
CA ALA A 107 -1.02 -0.07 5.81
C ALA A 107 -2.44 -0.65 6.03
N GLY A 108 -3.47 0.17 5.87
CA GLY A 108 -4.87 -0.23 5.99
C GLY A 108 -5.34 -1.22 4.92
N GLU A 109 -4.69 -1.22 3.76
CA GLU A 109 -4.93 -2.20 2.69
C GLU A 109 -3.98 -3.40 2.70
N GLY A 110 -3.22 -3.57 3.78
CA GLY A 110 -2.41 -4.78 4.00
C GLY A 110 -1.02 -4.75 3.37
N TYR A 111 -0.53 -3.60 2.90
CA TYR A 111 0.87 -3.46 2.52
C TYR A 111 1.77 -3.72 3.74
N LEU A 112 2.73 -4.63 3.58
CA LEU A 112 3.66 -5.00 4.65
C LEU A 112 4.93 -4.16 4.58
N PHE A 113 5.32 -3.64 5.74
CA PHE A 113 6.55 -2.87 5.93
C PHE A 113 7.50 -3.69 6.78
N SER A 114 8.73 -3.87 6.32
CA SER A 114 9.75 -4.65 7.04
C SER A 114 11.07 -3.90 7.01
N VAL A 115 11.56 -3.51 8.18
CA VAL A 115 12.94 -3.07 8.32
C VAL A 115 13.82 -4.32 8.35
N GLU A 116 14.82 -4.35 7.48
CA GLU A 116 15.71 -5.49 7.32
C GLU A 116 17.16 -5.04 7.44
N HIS A 117 18.02 -5.90 7.97
CA HIS A 117 19.46 -5.67 8.02
C HIS A 117 20.26 -6.83 7.41
N SER A 118 21.47 -6.50 6.96
CA SER A 118 22.48 -7.44 6.45
C SER A 118 23.87 -6.94 6.80
N ASP A 119 24.81 -7.84 7.05
CA ASP A 119 26.20 -7.48 7.33
C ASP A 119 27.07 -7.43 6.07
N THR A 120 26.52 -7.85 4.93
CA THR A 120 27.25 -7.99 3.65
C THR A 120 26.71 -7.10 2.54
N LEU A 121 25.60 -6.37 2.77
CA LEU A 121 24.80 -5.68 1.75
C LEU A 121 24.16 -6.64 0.72
N GLY A 122 24.28 -7.95 0.95
CA GLY A 122 23.65 -9.02 0.18
C GLY A 122 22.89 -9.96 1.10
N ASP A 123 22.55 -11.15 0.60
CA ASP A 123 21.85 -12.15 1.39
C ASP A 123 22.74 -12.75 2.51
N PRO A 124 22.13 -13.17 3.64
CA PRO A 124 20.72 -13.03 3.96
C PRO A 124 20.37 -11.63 4.49
N TRP A 125 19.16 -11.17 4.18
CA TRP A 125 18.53 -10.04 4.88
C TRP A 125 17.66 -10.57 6.03
N THR A 126 17.88 -10.04 7.23
CA THR A 126 17.11 -10.41 8.43
C THR A 126 16.10 -9.32 8.76
N SER A 127 14.83 -9.70 8.84
CA SER A 127 13.75 -8.77 9.22
C SER A 127 13.67 -8.57 10.73
N VAL A 128 13.47 -7.32 11.13
CA VAL A 128 13.06 -6.93 12.50
C VAL A 128 11.61 -6.43 12.53
N GLY A 129 10.85 -6.64 11.45
CA GLY A 129 9.46 -6.21 11.29
C GLY A 129 9.29 -4.71 11.03
N ALA A 130 8.05 -4.23 11.15
CA ALA A 130 7.70 -2.82 10.95
C ALA A 130 8.11 -1.90 12.13
N GLY A 131 8.44 -2.49 13.29
CA GLY A 131 8.62 -1.74 14.53
C GLY A 131 7.30 -1.24 15.12
N THR A 132 7.36 -0.17 15.90
CA THR A 132 6.22 0.43 16.62
C THR A 132 5.97 1.85 16.16
N MET A 133 4.69 2.24 16.09
CA MET A 133 4.31 3.63 15.80
C MET A 133 4.70 4.54 16.97
N THR A 134 5.34 5.66 16.67
CA THR A 134 5.77 6.66 17.66
C THR A 134 5.02 7.98 17.54
N SER A 135 4.51 8.30 16.35
CA SER A 135 3.62 9.44 16.11
C SER A 135 2.82 9.22 14.84
N GLU A 136 1.80 10.05 14.63
CA GLU A 136 0.97 10.02 13.44
C GLU A 136 0.47 11.41 13.06
N THR A 137 0.06 11.53 11.80
CA THR A 137 -0.77 12.60 11.25
C THR A 137 -2.07 11.98 10.75
N ASP A 138 -2.94 12.73 10.08
CA ASP A 138 -4.17 12.17 9.51
C ASP A 138 -3.90 11.08 8.45
N THR A 139 -2.79 11.16 7.72
CA THR A 139 -2.48 10.28 6.58
C THR A 139 -1.24 9.41 6.77
N LEU A 140 -0.33 9.79 7.67
CA LEU A 140 0.95 9.11 7.87
C LEU A 140 1.15 8.63 9.30
N GLU A 141 1.90 7.55 9.45
CA GLU A 141 2.44 7.05 10.70
C GLU A 141 3.97 7.11 10.67
N THR A 142 4.58 7.60 11.75
CA THR A 142 6.01 7.47 11.98
C THR A 142 6.25 6.17 12.73
N MET A 143 7.03 5.29 12.13
CA MET A 143 7.37 3.97 12.63
C MET A 143 8.81 3.92 13.07
N GLN A 144 9.07 3.17 14.14
CA GLN A 144 10.39 3.01 14.72
C GLN A 144 10.69 1.53 14.96
N ALA A 145 11.71 0.99 14.29
CA ALA A 145 12.18 -0.38 14.46
C ALA A 145 13.53 -0.40 15.18
N THR A 146 13.70 -1.38 16.07
CA THR A 146 14.97 -1.60 16.78
C THR A 146 15.77 -2.67 16.04
N ILE A 147 16.98 -2.31 15.64
CA ILE A 147 17.93 -3.19 14.98
C ILE A 147 18.97 -3.60 16.02
N PRO A 148 19.11 -4.90 16.32
CA PRO A 148 20.12 -5.35 17.27
C PRO A 148 21.51 -5.03 16.74
N VAL A 149 22.45 -4.72 17.62
CA VAL A 149 23.87 -4.76 17.29
C VAL A 149 24.44 -6.05 17.85
N ASP A 150 25.22 -6.74 17.04
CA ASP A 150 26.01 -7.89 17.46
C ASP A 150 27.49 -7.61 17.19
N SER A 151 28.32 -8.64 17.17
CA SER A 151 29.76 -8.51 16.91
C SER A 151 30.12 -8.11 15.48
N ALA A 152 29.16 -7.91 14.58
CA ALA A 152 29.43 -7.48 13.21
C ALA A 152 30.07 -6.10 13.19
N THR A 153 31.11 -5.95 12.36
CA THR A 153 31.84 -4.68 12.21
C THR A 153 31.15 -3.71 11.25
N ARG A 154 30.15 -4.18 10.49
CA ARG A 154 29.39 -3.41 9.50
C ARG A 154 27.96 -3.94 9.43
N ARG A 155 26.99 -3.04 9.23
CA ARG A 155 25.58 -3.38 9.06
C ARG A 155 24.93 -2.42 8.06
N PHE A 156 24.18 -2.99 7.14
CA PHE A 156 23.37 -2.31 6.15
C PHE A 156 21.91 -2.49 6.50
N VAL A 157 21.10 -1.47 6.27
CA VAL A 157 19.69 -1.43 6.66
C VAL A 157 18.87 -1.02 5.45
N ARG A 158 17.71 -1.65 5.27
CA ARG A 158 16.72 -1.24 4.27
C ARG A 158 15.31 -1.29 4.84
N LEU A 159 14.43 -0.51 4.24
CA LEU A 159 12.99 -0.69 4.35
C LEU A 159 12.51 -1.50 3.14
N LYS A 160 11.77 -2.57 3.38
CA LYS A 160 11.14 -3.39 2.34
C LYS A 160 9.62 -3.24 2.42
N ILE A 161 9.01 -2.95 1.27
CA ILE A 161 7.56 -2.90 1.09
C ILE A 161 7.11 -4.15 0.32
N THR A 162 6.06 -4.80 0.79
CA THR A 162 5.43 -5.93 0.09
C THR A 162 3.94 -5.63 -0.10
N PRO A 163 3.43 -5.55 -1.34
CA PRO A 163 2.00 -5.43 -1.61
C PRO A 163 1.18 -6.60 -1.03
N PRO A 164 -0.13 -6.40 -0.76
CA PRO A 164 -1.03 -7.45 -0.27
C PRO A 164 -1.25 -8.60 -1.26
#